data_AF-A0A947VVM8-F1
#
_entry.id   AF-A0A947VVM8-F1
#
_cell.length_a   1.000
_cell.length_b   1.000
_cell.length_c   1.000
_cell.angle_alpha   90.00
_cell.angle_beta   90.00
_cell.angle_gamma   90.00
#
_symmetry.space_group_name_H-M   'P 1'
#
loop_
_entity.id
_entity.type
_entity.pdbx_description
1 polymer ?
#
loop_
_entity_poly.entity_id
_entity_poly.type
_entity_poly.pdbx_seq_one_letter_code
_entity_poly.pdbx_strand_id
1 'polypeptide(L)'
;MAKYKFKIVKEFSIRIQHYLMKRRDVSPHVVDTILAHPQVLKQCRSSLSRKYPGWKLESGEGDLIDTAQAAKALSEGRLRESICILGSKDLSRLYDLKIIDKNLQDDKENYTSFMLVCR
;
A
#
# COMPACT_ATOMS: atom_id res chain seq x y z
N MET A 1 -17.11 27.95 10.61
CA MET A 1 -18.43 27.56 10.07
C MET A 1 -18.21 26.58 8.92
N ALA A 2 -18.90 25.44 8.90
CA ALA A 2 -18.76 24.45 7.81
C ALA A 2 -19.34 25.00 6.50
N LYS A 3 -18.59 24.87 5.39
CA LYS A 3 -18.94 25.42 4.06
C LYS A 3 -20.21 24.78 3.47
N TYR A 4 -20.61 23.61 3.96
CA TYR A 4 -21.76 22.86 3.50
C TYR A 4 -22.59 22.36 4.69
N LYS A 5 -23.92 22.38 4.56
CA LYS A 5 -24.83 21.69 5.48
C LYS A 5 -24.93 20.23 5.04
N PHE A 6 -24.62 19.32 5.95
CA PHE A 6 -24.74 17.88 5.76
C PHE A 6 -25.11 17.24 7.09
N LYS A 7 -25.72 16.06 7.05
CA LYS A 7 -25.95 15.21 8.21
C LYS A 7 -24.98 14.05 8.16
N ILE A 8 -24.38 13.72 9.30
CA ILE A 8 -23.60 12.49 9.44
C ILE A 8 -24.60 11.36 9.63
N VAL A 9 -24.65 10.45 8.66
CA VAL A 9 -25.52 9.27 8.68
C VAL A 9 -24.88 8.18 9.53
N LYS A 10 -23.57 8.01 9.41
CA LYS A 10 -22.82 6.96 10.08
C LYS A 10 -21.35 7.31 10.20
N GLU A 11 -20.74 6.87 11.28
CA GLU A 11 -19.29 6.88 11.48
C GLU A 11 -18.80 5.45 11.57
N PHE A 12 -17.67 5.14 10.96
CA PHE A 12 -17.04 3.83 11.06
C PHE A 12 -15.53 3.94 10.87
N SER A 13 -14.77 3.07 11.53
CA SER A 13 -13.31 3.05 11.45
C SER A 13 -12.85 1.77 10.74
N ILE A 14 -11.91 1.93 9.81
CA ILE A 14 -11.27 0.81 9.12
C ILE A 14 -9.84 0.67 9.63
N ARG A 15 -9.48 -0.55 10.01
CA ARG A 15 -8.10 -0.88 10.37
C ARG A 15 -7.24 -0.88 9.12
N ILE A 16 -6.21 -0.04 9.10
CA ILE A 16 -5.24 0.03 8.02
C ILE A 16 -4.16 -1.03 8.24
N GLN A 17 -4.03 -1.93 7.27
CA GLN A 17 -3.01 -2.96 7.26
C GLN A 17 -2.28 -2.92 5.92
N HIS A 18 -0.96 -2.88 5.98
CA HIS A 18 -0.11 -2.87 4.80
C HIS A 18 0.41 -4.28 4.52
N TYR A 19 0.32 -4.67 3.26
CA TYR A 19 0.69 -5.96 2.71
C TYR A 19 1.75 -5.75 1.63
N LEU A 20 2.79 -6.58 1.67
CA LEU A 20 3.83 -6.58 0.65
C LEU A 20 3.47 -7.60 -0.42
N MET A 21 3.49 -7.15 -1.67
CA MET A 21 2.99 -7.89 -2.81
C MET A 21 4.01 -7.86 -3.94
N LYS A 22 4.14 -8.96 -4.67
CA LYS A 22 4.96 -9.06 -5.87
C LYS A 22 4.13 -9.59 -7.04
N ARG A 23 4.68 -9.47 -8.26
CA ARG A 23 4.13 -10.17 -9.43
C ARG A 23 4.10 -11.68 -9.18
N ARG A 24 3.05 -12.38 -9.62
CA ARG A 24 2.79 -13.78 -9.22
C ARG A 24 3.88 -14.74 -9.70
N ASP A 25 4.33 -14.54 -10.92
CA ASP A 25 5.34 -15.28 -11.68
C ASP A 25 6.79 -15.04 -11.23
N VAL A 26 7.08 -13.93 -10.55
CA VAL A 26 8.45 -13.60 -10.10
C VAL A 26 8.84 -14.39 -8.85
N SER A 27 10.09 -14.83 -8.70
CA SER A 27 10.54 -15.47 -7.46
C SER A 27 10.72 -14.45 -6.31
N PRO A 28 10.35 -14.77 -5.05
CA PRO A 28 10.59 -13.87 -3.91
C PRO A 28 12.08 -13.60 -3.64
N HIS A 29 13.00 -14.33 -4.26
CA HIS A 29 14.44 -14.08 -4.15
C HIS A 29 14.96 -13.00 -5.11
N VAL A 30 14.18 -12.63 -6.13
CA VAL A 30 14.54 -11.61 -7.13
C VAL A 30 14.17 -10.20 -6.66
N VAL A 31 13.25 -10.09 -5.71
CA VAL A 31 12.75 -8.81 -5.23
C VAL A 31 13.73 -8.17 -4.25
N ASP A 32 14.11 -6.93 -4.54
CA ASP A 32 15.07 -6.13 -3.76
C ASP A 32 14.58 -4.71 -3.48
N THR A 33 13.44 -4.32 -4.08
CA THR A 33 12.93 -2.96 -4.06
C THR A 33 11.46 -2.94 -3.66
N ILE A 34 11.07 -2.04 -2.76
CA ILE A 34 9.70 -1.82 -2.31
C ILE A 34 9.25 -0.46 -2.83
N LEU A 35 8.21 -0.48 -3.64
CA LEU A 35 7.55 0.71 -4.17
C LEU A 35 6.22 0.94 -3.45
N ALA A 36 6.06 2.14 -2.91
CA ALA A 36 4.82 2.55 -2.26
C ALA A 36 4.67 4.07 -2.25
N HIS A 37 3.48 4.55 -1.88
CA HIS A 37 3.28 5.97 -1.62
C HIS A 37 4.24 6.44 -0.49
N PRO A 38 4.85 7.65 -0.57
CA PRO A 38 5.81 8.14 0.42
C PRO A 38 5.29 8.10 1.87
N GLN A 39 3.99 8.32 2.06
CA GLN A 39 3.35 8.24 3.38
C GLN A 39 3.30 6.81 3.93
N VAL A 40 3.07 5.82 3.07
CA VAL A 40 3.06 4.40 3.44
C VAL A 40 4.47 3.94 3.79
N LEU A 41 5.48 4.33 3.00
CA LEU A 41 6.89 4.04 3.30
C LEU A 41 7.31 4.60 4.66
N LYS A 42 6.89 5.83 4.98
CA LYS A 42 7.16 6.44 6.29
C LYS A 42 6.47 5.69 7.43
N GLN A 43 5.23 5.24 7.23
CA GLN A 43 4.47 4.47 8.23
C GLN A 43 5.00 3.06 8.48
N CYS A 44 5.83 2.54 7.58
CA CYS A 44 6.36 1.17 7.65
C CYS A 44 7.88 1.14 7.81
N ARG A 45 8.53 2.30 7.97
CA ARG A 45 9.99 2.42 7.83
C ARG A 45 10.73 1.55 8.84
N SER A 46 10.29 1.50 10.09
CA SER A 46 10.97 0.74 11.15
C SER A 46 10.79 -0.78 10.97
N SER A 47 9.63 -1.21 10.50
CA SER A 47 9.32 -2.61 10.22
C SER A 47 10.08 -3.11 8.99
N LEU A 48 10.13 -2.29 7.94
CA LEU A 48 10.86 -2.59 6.71
C LEU A 48 12.37 -2.67 6.95
N SER A 49 12.95 -1.71 7.70
CA SER A 49 14.38 -1.74 8.00
C SER A 49 14.79 -2.95 8.85
N ARG A 50 13.89 -3.46 9.71
CA ARG A 50 14.12 -4.64 10.54
C ARG A 50 14.00 -5.95 9.76
N LYS A 51 12.98 -6.09 8.92
CA LYS A 51 12.68 -7.34 8.19
C LYS A 51 13.47 -7.48 6.90
N TYR A 52 13.70 -6.37 6.21
CA TYR A 52 14.32 -6.33 4.89
C TYR A 52 15.54 -5.38 4.89
N PRO A 53 16.56 -5.66 5.74
CA PRO A 53 17.76 -4.85 5.76
C PRO A 53 18.46 -4.93 4.39
N GLY A 54 18.58 -3.79 3.71
CA GLY A 54 19.23 -3.69 2.39
C GLY A 54 18.28 -3.63 1.20
N TRP A 55 16.96 -3.76 1.39
CA TRP A 55 16.01 -3.51 0.31
C TRP A 55 15.87 -2.00 0.05
N LYS A 56 15.74 -1.63 -1.22
CA LYS A 56 15.53 -0.24 -1.63
C LYS A 56 14.09 0.16 -1.37
N LEU A 57 13.88 1.36 -0.85
CA LEU A 57 12.56 1.94 -0.67
C LEU A 57 12.40 3.06 -1.69
N GLU A 58 11.54 2.86 -2.69
CA GLU A 58 11.31 3.81 -3.76
C GLU A 58 9.86 4.31 -3.72
N SER A 59 9.67 5.60 -4.02
CA SER A 59 8.35 6.15 -4.29
C SER A 59 8.20 6.37 -5.78
N GLY A 60 7.08 5.96 -6.37
CA GLY A 60 6.80 6.23 -7.78
C GLY A 60 6.67 7.74 -8.06
N GLU A 61 7.03 8.13 -9.28
CA GLU A 61 6.87 9.50 -9.81
C GLU A 61 5.63 9.60 -10.71
N GLY A 62 5.03 10.80 -10.80
CA GLY A 62 3.83 11.03 -11.59
C GLY A 62 2.66 10.14 -11.13
N ASP A 63 2.03 9.42 -12.06
CA ASP A 63 0.89 8.54 -11.78
C ASP A 63 1.26 7.33 -10.91
N LEU A 64 2.53 6.93 -10.86
CA LEU A 64 3.01 5.80 -10.05
C LEU A 64 3.13 6.13 -8.55
N ILE A 65 2.90 7.39 -8.16
CA ILE A 65 2.78 7.76 -6.75
C ILE A 65 1.58 7.07 -6.11
N ASP A 66 0.53 6.81 -6.90
CA ASP A 66 -0.64 6.07 -6.49
C ASP A 66 -0.32 4.57 -6.43
N THR A 67 -0.56 3.96 -5.26
CA THR A 67 -0.21 2.55 -5.02
C THR A 67 -1.05 1.59 -5.86
N ALA A 68 -2.28 1.95 -6.23
CA ALA A 68 -3.11 1.16 -7.13
C ALA A 68 -2.62 1.22 -8.57
N GLN A 69 -2.20 2.41 -9.04
CA GLN A 69 -1.58 2.54 -10.37
C GLN A 69 -0.27 1.78 -10.45
N ALA A 70 0.56 1.84 -9.41
CA ALA A 70 1.79 1.06 -9.33
C ALA A 70 1.52 -0.46 -9.31
N ALA A 71 0.51 -0.92 -8.56
CA ALA A 71 0.10 -2.32 -8.55
C ALA A 71 -0.37 -2.80 -9.93
N LYS A 72 -1.12 -1.96 -10.65
CA LYS A 72 -1.52 -2.21 -12.03
C LYS A 72 -0.30 -2.33 -12.95
N ALA A 73 0.61 -1.37 -12.90
CA ALA A 73 1.82 -1.36 -13.72
C ALA A 73 2.73 -2.58 -13.45
N LEU A 74 2.81 -3.02 -12.18
CA LEU A 74 3.54 -4.24 -11.82
C LEU A 74 2.90 -5.49 -12.45
N SER A 75 1.57 -5.59 -12.40
CA SER A 75 0.82 -6.70 -12.98
C SER A 75 0.93 -6.75 -14.51
N GLU A 76 0.91 -5.59 -15.16
CA GLU A 76 1.10 -5.45 -16.62
C GLU A 76 2.56 -5.65 -17.07
N GLY A 77 3.50 -5.91 -16.15
CA GLY A 77 4.91 -6.10 -16.48
C GLY A 77 5.64 -4.83 -16.94
N ARG A 78 5.06 -3.65 -16.69
CA ARG A 78 5.66 -2.35 -17.00
C ARG A 78 6.70 -1.91 -15.97
N LEU A 79 6.74 -2.56 -14.81
CA LEU A 79 7.74 -2.38 -13.76
C LEU A 79 8.73 -3.53 -13.74
N ARG A 80 9.92 -3.28 -13.18
CA ARG A 80 10.97 -4.28 -12.99
C ARG A 80 10.47 -5.41 -12.11
N GLU A 81 10.92 -6.63 -12.41
CA GLU A 81 10.57 -7.81 -11.63
C GLU A 81 11.08 -7.76 -10.19
N SER A 82 12.15 -7.01 -9.94
CA SER A 82 12.71 -6.82 -8.60
C SER A 82 11.86 -5.94 -7.68
N ILE A 83 10.76 -5.35 -8.17
CA ILE A 83 9.89 -4.45 -7.43
C ILE A 83 8.73 -5.21 -6.76
N CYS A 84 8.54 -4.93 -5.47
CA CYS A 84 7.32 -5.24 -4.73
C CYS A 84 6.49 -3.98 -4.50
N ILE A 85 5.18 -4.14 -4.39
CA ILE A 85 4.26 -3.09 -3.96
C ILE A 85 3.89 -3.27 -2.50
N LEU A 86 3.87 -2.18 -1.74
CA LEU A 86 3.37 -2.15 -0.36
C LEU A 86 2.05 -1.37 -0.29
N GLY A 87 0.96 -2.03 0.09
CA GLY A 87 -0.35 -1.38 0.15
C GLY A 87 -1.49 -2.23 0.73
N SER A 88 -2.74 -1.88 0.42
CA SER A 88 -3.91 -2.64 0.88
C SER A 88 -3.96 -4.04 0.29
N LYS A 89 -4.54 -4.99 1.04
CA LYS A 89 -4.82 -6.36 0.60
C LYS A 89 -5.61 -6.40 -0.71
N ASP A 90 -6.51 -5.44 -0.93
CA ASP A 90 -7.39 -5.43 -2.11
C ASP A 90 -6.62 -5.37 -3.43
N LEU A 91 -5.43 -4.75 -3.44
CA LEU A 91 -4.57 -4.66 -4.61
C LEU A 91 -4.14 -6.04 -5.12
N SER A 92 -3.93 -7.01 -4.23
CA SER A 92 -3.59 -8.39 -4.61
C SER A 92 -4.71 -9.06 -5.40
N ARG A 93 -5.95 -8.76 -5.03
CA ARG A 93 -7.13 -9.33 -5.67
C ARG A 93 -7.46 -8.62 -6.99
N LEU A 94 -7.30 -7.30 -7.02
CA LEU A 94 -7.58 -6.48 -8.20
C LEU A 94 -6.58 -6.71 -9.33
N TYR A 95 -5.29 -6.89 -8.99
CA TYR A 95 -4.19 -6.95 -9.97
C TYR A 95 -3.47 -8.30 -9.98
N ASP A 96 -4.08 -9.34 -9.43
CA ASP A 96 -3.57 -10.72 -9.35
C ASP A 96 -2.15 -10.85 -8.75
N LEU A 97 -1.79 -9.96 -7.82
CA LEU A 97 -0.47 -9.96 -7.18
C LEU A 97 -0.39 -11.04 -6.08
N LYS A 98 0.82 -11.56 -5.85
CA LYS A 98 1.09 -12.53 -4.78
C LYS A 98 1.57 -11.80 -3.53
N ILE A 99 0.84 -11.96 -2.42
CA ILE A 99 1.23 -11.47 -1.11
C ILE A 99 2.42 -12.29 -0.60
N ILE A 100 3.48 -11.61 -0.15
CA ILE A 100 4.66 -12.23 0.44
C ILE A 100 4.79 -11.93 1.93
N ASP A 101 4.27 -10.80 2.40
CA ASP A 101 4.29 -10.43 3.82
C ASP A 101 3.09 -9.54 4.17
N LYS A 102 2.76 -9.47 5.46
CA LYS A 102 1.62 -8.72 6.00
C LYS A 102 1.97 -8.04 7.33
N ASN A 103 1.19 -7.03 7.69
CA ASN A 103 1.35 -6.26 8.93
C ASN A 103 2.72 -5.57 9.01
N LEU A 104 3.07 -4.82 7.97
CA LEU A 104 4.32 -4.07 7.88
C LEU A 104 4.23 -2.62 8.39
N GLN A 105 3.04 -2.18 8.80
CA GLN A 105 2.86 -0.91 9.48
C GLN A 105 3.56 -0.90 10.84
N ASP A 106 4.22 0.20 11.16
CA ASP A 106 4.91 0.39 12.45
C ASP A 106 3.90 0.49 13.59
N ASP A 107 2.78 1.18 13.36
CA ASP A 107 1.65 1.22 14.27
C ASP A 107 0.61 0.14 13.94
N LYS A 108 0.47 -0.84 14.82
CA LYS A 108 -0.49 -1.95 14.68
C LYS A 108 -1.95 -1.51 14.91
N GLU A 109 -2.16 -0.36 15.53
CA GLU A 109 -3.44 0.25 15.85
C GLU A 109 -3.74 1.44 14.91
N ASN A 110 -3.27 1.37 13.67
CA ASN A 110 -3.59 2.36 12.66
C ASN A 110 -5.06 2.20 12.19
N TYR A 111 -5.96 3.04 12.68
CA TYR A 111 -7.36 3.10 12.25
C TYR A 111 -7.62 4.43 11.51
N THR A 112 -8.28 4.35 10.36
CA THR A 112 -8.80 5.54 9.67
C THR A 112 -10.31 5.61 9.89
N SER A 113 -10.76 6.73 10.46
CA SER A 113 -12.19 7.00 10.70
C SER A 113 -12.82 7.66 9.48
N PHE A 114 -13.94 7.10 9.03
CA PHE A 114 -14.74 7.58 7.92
C PHE A 114 -16.11 8.04 8.42
N MET A 115 -16.61 9.12 7.83
CA MET A 115 -17.94 9.65 8.09
C MET A 115 -18.76 9.57 6.79
N LEU A 116 -19.85 8.82 6.82
CA LEU A 116 -20.85 8.82 5.76
C LEU A 116 -21.75 10.04 5.96
N VAL A 117 -21.76 10.93 4.98
CA VAL A 117 -22.54 12.16 5.02
C VAL A 117 -23.64 12.16 3.96
N CYS A 118 -24.83 12.64 4.32
CA CYS A 118 -25.92 12.93 3.39
C CYS A 118 -26.26 14.42 3.42
N ARG A 119 -26.92 14.91 2.37
CA ARG A 119 -27.34 16.30 2.26
C ARG A 119 -28.68 16.53 2.96
#